data_AF-A0A8S4GH46-F1
#
_entry.id   AF-A0A8S4GH46-F1
#
_cell.length_a   1.000
_cell.length_b   1.000
_cell.length_c   1.000
_cell.angle_alpha   90.00
_cell.angle_beta   90.00
_cell.angle_gamma   90.00
#
_symmetry.space_group_name_H-M   'P 1'
#
loop_
_entity.id
_entity.type
_entity.pdbx_description
1 polymer ?
#
loop_
_entity_poly.entity_id
_entity_poly.type
_entity_poly.pdbx_seq_one_letter_code
_entity_poly.pdbx_strand_id
1 'polypeptide(L)'
;MDDTTVTRVLDEFGDDVDAAIRRLHELSLQAEAAASGTDEARVAKRAHRRTHSAKQRASGESGPRADGSATAQWVERTVQEMAQATDLEDARRRATRVIEEVVREVQGRSGRGAEDVRNLKQQLAQQLRDNALLKRAVAIQNGRMQEMAEREREVQQLREMLQRYQEQMRALELNNFSLAMHLKAANGVGEPSQRPPDVF
;
A
#
# COMPACT_ATOMS: atom_id res chain seq x y z
N MET A 1 13.19 1.39 -13.83
CA MET A 1 14.32 0.83 -13.06
C MET A 1 14.73 -0.44 -13.74
N ASP A 2 16.02 -0.57 -14.04
CA ASP A 2 16.53 -1.67 -14.85
C ASP A 2 17.03 -2.80 -13.95
N ASP A 3 16.72 -4.05 -14.28
CA ASP A 3 17.07 -5.23 -13.46
C ASP A 3 18.57 -5.33 -13.16
N THR A 4 19.41 -4.79 -14.04
CA THR A 4 20.88 -4.75 -13.89
C THR A 4 21.34 -3.80 -12.78
N THR A 5 20.55 -2.78 -12.44
CA THR A 5 20.86 -1.85 -11.34
C THR A 5 20.49 -2.45 -9.99
N VAL A 6 19.44 -3.27 -9.95
CA VAL A 6 18.98 -3.96 -8.75
C VAL A 6 19.99 -5.04 -8.34
N THR A 7 20.45 -5.86 -9.28
CA THR A 7 21.44 -6.92 -8.99
C THR A 7 22.77 -6.33 -8.51
N ARG A 8 23.21 -5.22 -9.10
CA ARG A 8 24.46 -4.55 -8.70
C ARG A 8 24.41 -3.97 -7.29
N VAL A 9 23.28 -3.40 -6.88
CA VAL A 9 23.09 -2.89 -5.51
C VAL A 9 22.98 -4.05 -4.51
N LEU A 10 22.38 -5.17 -4.89
CA LEU A 10 22.34 -6.34 -4.02
C LEU A 10 23.72 -7.00 -3.85
N ASP A 11 24.53 -7.04 -4.92
CA ASP A 11 25.90 -7.56 -4.88
C ASP A 11 26.87 -6.65 -4.10
N GLU A 12 26.69 -5.32 -4.16
CA GLU A 12 27.51 -4.35 -3.40
C GLU A 12 27.23 -4.35 -1.90
N PHE A 13 26.00 -4.62 -1.48
CA PHE A 13 25.58 -4.52 -0.08
C PHE A 13 25.52 -5.87 0.66
N GLY A 14 25.67 -7.00 -0.06
CA GLY A 14 25.89 -8.33 0.52
C GLY A 14 24.87 -8.69 1.62
N ASP A 15 25.32 -8.74 2.87
CA ASP A 15 24.52 -9.15 4.03
C ASP A 15 23.68 -8.02 4.68
N ASP A 16 23.88 -6.75 4.30
CA ASP A 16 23.12 -5.62 4.87
C ASP A 16 21.92 -5.24 3.96
N VAL A 17 20.89 -6.09 4.04
CA VAL A 17 19.64 -5.98 3.27
C VAL A 17 18.94 -4.63 3.51
N ASP A 18 19.02 -4.08 4.72
CA ASP A 18 18.38 -2.82 5.07
C ASP A 18 19.09 -1.61 4.42
N ALA A 19 20.42 -1.67 4.30
CA ALA A 19 21.18 -0.67 3.54
C ALA A 19 20.88 -0.74 2.04
N ALA A 20 20.76 -1.95 1.48
CA ALA A 20 20.39 -2.16 0.08
C ALA A 20 18.99 -1.60 -0.25
N ILE A 21 18.00 -1.86 0.62
CA ILE A 21 16.63 -1.36 0.47
C ILE A 21 16.60 0.17 0.49
N ARG A 22 17.31 0.82 1.43
CA ARG A 22 17.38 2.28 1.50
C ARG A 22 17.98 2.88 0.23
N ARG A 23 19.05 2.28 -0.30
CA ARG A 23 19.71 2.76 -1.51
C ARG A 23 18.86 2.58 -2.75
N LEU A 24 18.16 1.46 -2.87
CA LEU A 24 17.24 1.21 -3.98
C LEU A 24 16.05 2.19 -3.97
N HIS A 25 15.53 2.48 -2.78
CA HIS A 25 14.44 3.45 -2.58
C HIS A 25 14.86 4.89 -2.92
N GLU A 26 16.10 5.25 -2.58
CA GLU A 26 16.68 6.55 -2.95
C GLU A 26 16.84 6.68 -4.47
N LEU A 27 17.33 5.62 -5.14
CA LEU A 27 17.44 5.58 -6.59
C LEU A 27 16.05 5.67 -7.25
N SER A 28 15.02 4.99 -6.72
CA SER A 28 13.65 5.09 -7.26
C SER A 28 13.07 6.49 -7.12
N LEU A 29 13.32 7.17 -6.00
CA LEU A 29 12.91 8.56 -5.81
C LEU A 29 13.65 9.52 -6.74
N GLN A 30 14.93 9.28 -7.03
CA GLN A 30 15.70 10.08 -7.99
C GLN A 30 15.24 9.86 -9.44
N ALA A 31 14.84 8.63 -9.81
CA ALA A 31 14.26 8.35 -11.11
C ALA A 31 12.86 8.98 -11.27
N GLU A 32 12.04 8.97 -10.22
CA GLU A 32 10.76 9.67 -10.20
C GLU A 32 10.93 11.20 -10.23
N ALA A 33 11.93 11.75 -9.54
CA ALA A 33 12.24 13.18 -9.59
C ALA A 33 12.74 13.61 -10.99
N ALA A 34 13.54 12.79 -11.66
CA ALA A 34 13.95 13.01 -13.05
C ALA A 34 12.77 12.93 -14.03
N ALA A 35 11.75 12.10 -13.75
CA ALA A 35 10.50 12.06 -14.51
C ALA A 35 9.54 13.22 -14.17
N SER A 36 9.61 13.75 -12.95
CA SER A 36 8.74 14.83 -12.46
C SER A 36 9.20 16.23 -12.88
N GLY A 37 10.43 16.40 -13.37
CA GLY A 37 10.94 17.67 -13.90
C GLY A 37 10.16 18.23 -15.11
N THR A 38 9.25 17.44 -15.70
CA THR A 38 8.34 17.88 -16.78
C THR A 38 6.92 18.24 -16.34
N ASP A 39 6.55 18.07 -15.06
CA ASP A 39 5.15 18.09 -14.63
C ASP A 39 4.74 19.26 -13.70
N GLU A 40 5.66 20.16 -13.31
CA GLU A 40 5.31 21.33 -12.49
C GLU A 40 4.36 22.32 -13.21
N ALA A 41 4.40 22.38 -14.55
CA ALA A 41 3.49 23.23 -15.33
C ALA A 41 2.04 22.68 -15.41
N ARG A 42 1.80 21.41 -15.04
CA ARG A 42 0.48 20.75 -15.19
C ARG A 42 -0.36 20.76 -13.92
N VAL A 43 0.26 20.89 -12.75
CA VAL A 43 -0.46 20.89 -11.46
C VAL A 43 -1.27 22.17 -11.26
N ALA A 44 -0.76 23.34 -11.71
CA ALA A 44 -1.46 24.62 -11.59
C ALA A 44 -2.76 24.68 -12.43
N LYS A 45 -2.83 24.00 -13.59
CA LYS A 45 -4.04 23.97 -14.43
C LYS A 45 -5.14 23.02 -13.91
N ARG A 46 -4.83 22.14 -12.95
CA ARG A 46 -5.78 21.13 -12.44
C ARG A 46 -6.60 21.61 -11.24
N ALA A 47 -6.13 22.64 -10.53
CA ALA A 47 -6.86 23.24 -9.41
C ALA A 47 -8.05 24.11 -9.86
N HIS A 48 -7.96 24.77 -11.02
CA HIS A 48 -9.00 25.69 -11.49
C HIS A 48 -10.22 25.01 -12.14
N ARG A 49 -10.14 23.71 -12.48
CA ARG A 49 -11.23 22.97 -13.15
C ARG A 49 -12.15 22.20 -12.18
N ARG A 50 -11.87 22.22 -10.87
CA ARG A 50 -12.58 21.40 -9.87
C ARG A 50 -13.77 22.10 -9.19
N THR A 51 -14.00 23.39 -9.44
CA THR A 51 -15.07 24.15 -8.76
C THR A 51 -16.35 24.33 -9.57
N HIS A 52 -16.39 23.98 -10.86
CA HIS A 52 -17.58 24.17 -11.73
C HIS A 52 -18.38 22.90 -12.08
N SER A 53 -18.03 21.71 -11.58
CA SER A 53 -18.65 20.44 -12.03
C SER A 53 -19.57 19.75 -11.01
N ALA A 54 -19.92 20.38 -9.88
CA ALA A 54 -20.73 19.72 -8.84
C ALA A 54 -22.26 19.91 -8.99
N LYS A 55 -22.75 20.60 -10.03
CA LYS A 55 -24.18 20.91 -10.17
C LYS A 55 -24.74 20.67 -11.57
N GLN A 56 -24.46 19.51 -12.17
CA GLN A 56 -25.24 19.03 -13.31
C GLN A 56 -25.04 17.51 -13.50
N ARG A 57 -25.66 16.71 -12.62
CA ARG A 57 -25.87 15.27 -12.85
C ARG A 57 -27.29 14.92 -12.44
N ALA A 58 -28.25 15.44 -13.20
CA ALA A 58 -29.65 15.04 -13.14
C ALA A 58 -30.31 15.33 -14.50
N SER A 59 -29.77 14.73 -15.56
CA SER A 59 -30.40 14.50 -16.88
C SER A 59 -29.30 14.09 -17.85
N GLY A 60 -29.54 13.04 -18.63
CA GLY A 60 -28.60 12.61 -19.66
C GLY A 60 -28.40 11.11 -19.71
N GLU A 61 -29.51 10.39 -19.82
CA GLU A 61 -29.59 9.22 -20.68
C GLU A 61 -28.88 9.53 -22.01
N SER A 62 -27.71 8.94 -22.22
CA SER A 62 -27.13 8.79 -23.54
C SER A 62 -26.20 7.59 -23.51
N GLY A 63 -26.70 6.48 -24.06
CA GLY A 63 -25.88 5.40 -24.56
C GLY A 63 -24.91 5.90 -25.65
N PRO A 64 -24.20 4.98 -26.33
CA PRO A 64 -23.12 5.31 -27.25
C PRO A 64 -23.63 6.13 -28.46
N ARG A 65 -23.68 7.45 -28.32
CA ARG A 65 -23.89 8.40 -29.42
C ARG A 65 -22.54 8.61 -30.12
N ALA A 66 -22.21 7.72 -31.05
CA ALA A 66 -21.13 7.96 -32.01
C ALA A 66 -21.31 7.28 -33.38
N ASP A 67 -22.31 6.43 -33.60
CA ASP A 67 -22.44 5.74 -34.90
C ASP A 67 -23.14 6.56 -35.98
N GLY A 68 -23.90 7.60 -35.62
CA GLY A 68 -24.58 8.44 -36.60
C GLY A 68 -23.62 9.20 -37.53
N SER A 69 -22.47 9.65 -37.02
CA SER A 69 -21.49 10.42 -37.80
C SER A 69 -20.62 9.52 -38.68
N ALA A 70 -20.17 8.37 -38.16
CA ALA A 70 -19.39 7.42 -38.94
C ALA A 70 -20.24 6.81 -40.07
N THR A 71 -21.48 6.42 -39.77
CA THR A 71 -22.41 5.90 -40.79
C THR A 71 -22.71 6.95 -41.85
N ALA A 72 -22.95 8.21 -41.47
CA ALA A 72 -23.15 9.29 -42.43
C ALA A 72 -21.93 9.52 -43.32
N GLN A 73 -20.71 9.47 -42.77
CA GLN A 73 -19.47 9.61 -43.55
C GLN A 73 -19.26 8.46 -44.54
N TRP A 74 -19.56 7.21 -44.16
CA TRP A 74 -19.48 6.06 -45.05
C TRP A 74 -20.55 6.12 -46.15
N VAL A 75 -21.76 6.57 -45.83
CA VAL A 75 -22.84 6.78 -46.81
C VAL A 75 -22.44 7.87 -47.80
N GLU A 76 -21.96 9.03 -47.33
CA GLU A 76 -21.51 10.14 -48.19
C GLU A 76 -20.37 9.69 -49.12
N ARG A 77 -19.37 8.97 -48.58
CA ARG A 77 -18.27 8.41 -49.37
C ARG A 77 -18.75 7.42 -50.42
N THR A 78 -19.73 6.57 -50.07
CA THR A 78 -20.29 5.60 -51.02
C THR A 78 -21.05 6.31 -52.14
N VAL A 79 -21.87 7.30 -51.81
CA VAL A 79 -22.61 8.11 -52.79
C VAL A 79 -21.66 8.90 -53.69
N GLN A 80 -20.59 9.47 -53.11
CA GLN A 80 -19.56 10.21 -53.86
C GLN A 80 -18.79 9.31 -54.84
N GLU A 81 -18.41 8.09 -54.42
CA GLU A 81 -17.73 7.10 -55.28
C GLU A 81 -18.65 6.58 -56.39
N MET A 82 -19.95 6.39 -56.12
CA MET A 82 -20.92 6.00 -57.15
C MET A 82 -21.20 7.15 -58.14
N ALA A 83 -21.20 8.41 -57.68
CA ALA A 83 -21.45 9.58 -58.53
C ALA A 83 -20.32 9.85 -59.56
N GLN A 84 -19.13 9.32 -59.32
CA GLN A 84 -17.98 9.39 -60.23
C GLN A 84 -17.91 8.23 -61.23
N ALA A 85 -18.85 7.28 -61.17
CA ALA A 85 -18.87 6.12 -62.05
C ALA A 85 -19.35 6.48 -63.47
N THR A 86 -18.76 5.84 -64.47
CA THR A 86 -19.11 6.05 -65.89
C THR A 86 -20.25 5.16 -66.37
N ASP A 87 -20.51 4.05 -65.68
CA ASP A 87 -21.56 3.07 -65.99
C ASP A 87 -22.09 2.43 -64.70
N LEU A 88 -23.28 1.83 -64.77
CA LEU A 88 -23.95 1.17 -63.64
C LEU A 88 -23.11 0.02 -63.07
N GLU A 89 -22.43 -0.75 -63.92
CA GLU A 89 -21.51 -1.82 -63.49
C GLU A 89 -20.27 -1.26 -62.78
N ASP A 90 -19.78 -0.08 -63.20
CA ASP A 90 -18.67 0.59 -62.51
C ASP A 90 -19.11 1.15 -61.15
N ALA A 91 -20.30 1.73 -61.06
CA ALA A 91 -20.90 2.17 -59.80
C ALA A 91 -21.06 1.00 -58.82
N ARG A 92 -21.51 -0.16 -59.32
CA ARG A 92 -21.62 -1.40 -58.54
C ARG A 92 -20.27 -1.85 -57.99
N ARG A 93 -19.23 -1.91 -58.83
CA ARG A 93 -17.88 -2.30 -58.41
C ARG A 93 -17.28 -1.36 -57.37
N ARG A 94 -17.51 -0.05 -57.51
CA ARG A 94 -17.06 0.95 -56.53
C ARG A 94 -17.81 0.82 -55.20
N ALA A 95 -19.13 0.66 -55.24
CA ALA A 95 -19.95 0.47 -54.05
C ALA A 95 -19.57 -0.82 -53.30
N THR A 96 -19.35 -1.93 -54.00
CA THR A 96 -18.92 -3.19 -53.36
C THR A 96 -17.58 -3.02 -52.65
N ARG A 97 -16.64 -2.31 -53.26
CA ARG A 97 -15.32 -2.06 -52.65
C ARG A 97 -15.43 -1.25 -51.36
N VAL A 98 -16.20 -0.16 -51.36
CA VAL A 98 -16.39 0.66 -50.16
C VAL A 98 -17.07 -0.13 -49.04
N ILE A 99 -18.07 -0.96 -49.37
CA ILE A 99 -18.76 -1.82 -48.39
C ILE A 99 -17.80 -2.88 -47.82
N GLU A 100 -16.96 -3.50 -48.64
CA GLU A 100 -15.93 -4.44 -48.18
C GLU A 100 -14.92 -3.79 -47.22
N GLU A 101 -14.55 -2.54 -47.48
CA GLU A 101 -13.69 -1.75 -46.58
C GLU A 101 -14.36 -1.53 -45.22
N VAL A 102 -15.65 -1.16 -45.20
CA VAL A 102 -16.42 -1.02 -43.96
C VAL A 102 -16.52 -2.34 -43.20
N VAL A 103 -16.84 -3.44 -43.89
CA VAL A 103 -16.94 -4.78 -43.26
C VAL A 103 -15.60 -5.18 -42.63
N ARG A 104 -14.49 -4.94 -43.32
CA ARG A 104 -13.14 -5.21 -42.82
C ARG A 104 -12.81 -4.38 -41.57
N GLU A 105 -13.17 -3.10 -41.58
CA GLU A 105 -12.98 -2.23 -40.42
C GLU A 105 -13.83 -2.67 -39.21
N VAL A 106 -15.09 -3.03 -39.43
CA VAL A 106 -15.99 -3.50 -38.36
C VAL A 106 -15.49 -4.82 -37.78
N GLN A 107 -15.06 -5.77 -38.62
CA GLN A 107 -14.46 -7.03 -38.16
C GLN A 107 -13.16 -6.80 -37.37
N GLY A 108 -12.29 -5.90 -37.85
CA GLY A 108 -11.06 -5.54 -37.16
C GLY A 108 -11.29 -4.88 -35.79
N ARG A 109 -12.29 -3.98 -35.70
CA ARG A 109 -12.68 -3.35 -34.42
C ARG A 109 -13.32 -4.36 -33.46
N SER A 110 -14.16 -5.26 -33.96
CA SER A 110 -14.79 -6.32 -33.15
C SER A 110 -13.74 -7.26 -32.55
N GLY A 111 -12.75 -7.69 -33.35
CA GLY A 111 -11.64 -8.51 -32.87
C GLY A 111 -10.80 -7.82 -31.79
N ARG A 112 -10.40 -6.56 -32.02
CA ARG A 112 -9.64 -5.77 -31.04
C ARG A 112 -10.44 -5.52 -29.76
N GLY A 113 -11.72 -5.18 -29.88
CA GLY A 113 -12.60 -4.99 -28.73
C GLY A 113 -12.76 -6.26 -27.88
N ALA A 114 -12.82 -7.43 -28.51
CA ALA A 114 -12.88 -8.70 -27.80
C ALA A 114 -11.58 -9.02 -27.04
N GLU A 115 -10.42 -8.74 -27.65
CA GLU A 115 -9.11 -8.89 -27.02
C GLU A 115 -8.93 -7.91 -25.85
N ASP A 116 -9.29 -6.65 -26.03
CA ASP A 116 -9.23 -5.62 -24.98
C ASP A 116 -10.11 -6.00 -23.78
N VAL A 117 -11.34 -6.47 -24.03
CA VAL A 117 -12.24 -6.94 -22.97
C VAL A 117 -11.65 -8.15 -22.24
N ARG A 118 -11.00 -9.08 -22.96
CA ARG A 118 -10.34 -10.24 -22.33
C ARG A 118 -9.15 -9.82 -21.48
N ASN A 119 -8.32 -8.91 -21.97
CA ASN A 119 -7.15 -8.40 -21.27
C ASN A 119 -7.57 -7.64 -19.99
N LEU A 120 -8.59 -6.78 -20.08
CA LEU A 120 -9.15 -6.06 -18.94
C LEU A 120 -9.72 -7.01 -17.88
N LYS A 121 -10.43 -8.07 -18.30
CA LYS A 121 -10.94 -9.09 -17.37
C LYS A 121 -9.81 -9.81 -16.64
N GLN A 122 -8.72 -10.14 -17.36
CA GLN A 122 -7.56 -10.78 -16.76
C GLN A 122 -6.84 -9.87 -15.77
N GLN A 123 -6.65 -8.59 -16.12
CA GLN A 123 -6.08 -7.59 -15.22
C GLN A 123 -6.95 -7.41 -13.97
N LEU A 124 -8.27 -7.31 -14.12
CA LEU A 124 -9.18 -7.22 -12.99
C LEU A 124 -9.10 -8.45 -12.08
N ALA A 125 -9.06 -9.65 -12.65
CA ALA A 125 -8.91 -10.89 -11.88
C ALA A 125 -7.57 -10.92 -11.12
N GLN A 126 -6.49 -10.46 -11.74
CA GLN A 126 -5.19 -10.34 -11.08
C GLN A 126 -5.23 -9.35 -9.91
N GLN A 127 -5.78 -8.16 -10.15
CA GLN A 127 -5.92 -7.13 -9.11
C GLN A 127 -6.79 -7.60 -7.93
N LEU A 128 -7.85 -8.37 -8.19
CA LEU A 128 -8.67 -8.94 -7.12
C LEU A 128 -7.90 -9.97 -6.29
N ARG A 129 -7.07 -10.82 -6.92
CA ARG A 129 -6.19 -11.75 -6.22
C ARG A 129 -5.17 -11.02 -5.36
N ASP A 130 -4.52 -10.00 -5.92
CA ASP A 130 -3.53 -9.21 -5.19
C ASP A 130 -4.18 -8.46 -4.02
N ASN A 131 -5.38 -7.90 -4.22
CA ASN A 131 -6.12 -7.24 -3.14
C ASN A 131 -6.49 -8.20 -2.01
N ALA A 132 -6.87 -9.44 -2.32
CA ALA A 132 -7.16 -10.46 -1.31
C ALA A 132 -5.89 -10.85 -0.53
N LEU A 133 -4.76 -10.98 -1.22
CA LEU A 133 -3.46 -11.27 -0.59
C LEU A 133 -3.01 -10.12 0.33
N LEU A 134 -3.14 -8.87 -0.14
CA LEU A 134 -2.85 -7.68 0.66
C LEU A 134 -3.73 -7.59 1.90
N LYS A 135 -5.05 -7.84 1.78
CA LYS A 135 -5.95 -7.89 2.94
C LYS A 135 -5.53 -8.93 3.96
N ARG A 136 -5.13 -10.12 3.50
CA ARG A 136 -4.62 -11.18 4.38
C ARG A 136 -3.32 -10.77 5.06
N ALA A 137 -2.38 -10.17 4.33
CA ALA A 137 -1.12 -9.68 4.87
C ALA A 137 -1.35 -8.60 5.93
N VAL A 138 -2.23 -7.64 5.66
CA VAL A 138 -2.60 -6.58 6.61
C VAL A 138 -3.26 -7.17 7.86
N ALA A 139 -4.16 -8.14 7.72
CA ALA A 139 -4.77 -8.80 8.87
C ALA A 139 -3.73 -9.50 9.75
N ILE A 140 -2.77 -10.21 9.16
CA ILE A 140 -1.66 -10.87 9.89
C ILE A 140 -0.78 -9.83 10.58
N GLN A 141 -0.43 -8.74 9.89
CA GLN A 141 0.39 -7.67 10.45
C GLN A 141 -0.31 -6.98 11.62
N ASN A 142 -1.62 -6.74 11.51
CA ASN A 142 -2.41 -6.15 12.58
C ASN A 142 -2.48 -7.09 13.80
N GLY A 143 -2.70 -8.39 13.58
CA GLY A 143 -2.65 -9.40 14.65
C GLY A 143 -1.30 -9.41 15.38
N ARG A 144 -0.19 -9.45 14.64
CA ARG A 144 1.16 -9.38 15.23
C ARG A 144 1.39 -8.10 16.03
N MET A 145 0.91 -6.96 15.54
CA MET A 145 1.04 -5.68 16.23
C MET A 145 0.23 -5.66 17.53
N GLN A 146 -0.96 -6.26 17.55
CA GLN A 146 -1.77 -6.41 18.76
C GLN A 146 -1.08 -7.32 19.80
N GLU A 147 -0.56 -8.47 19.37
CA GLU A 147 0.21 -9.38 20.25
C GLU A 147 1.43 -8.69 20.87
N MET A 148 2.17 -7.88 20.09
CA MET A 148 3.31 -7.14 20.61
C MET A 148 2.88 -6.06 21.61
N ALA A 149 1.78 -5.34 21.33
CA ALA A 149 1.23 -4.36 22.26
C ALA A 149 0.74 -5.01 23.57
N GLU A 150 0.20 -6.23 23.52
CA GLU A 150 -0.16 -7.01 24.71
C GLU A 150 1.07 -7.43 25.51
N ARG A 151 2.09 -7.99 24.86
CA ARG A 151 3.37 -8.32 25.50
C ARG A 151 4.04 -7.12 26.15
N GLU A 152 3.99 -5.95 25.50
CA GLU A 152 4.52 -4.71 26.09
C GLU A 152 3.79 -4.32 27.38
N ARG A 153 2.46 -4.48 27.44
CA ARG A 153 1.69 -4.25 28.67
C ARG A 153 2.05 -5.25 29.76
N GLU A 154 2.18 -6.53 29.43
CA GLU A 154 2.60 -7.57 30.38
C GLU A 154 3.99 -7.29 30.94
N VAL A 155 4.94 -6.90 30.10
CA VAL A 155 6.30 -6.52 30.52
C VAL A 155 6.26 -5.31 31.45
N GLN A 156 5.43 -4.31 31.17
CA GLN A 156 5.25 -3.15 32.06
C GLN A 156 4.69 -3.58 33.42
N GLN A 157 3.66 -4.42 33.45
CA GLN A 157 3.08 -4.95 34.70
C GLN A 157 4.12 -5.73 35.52
N LEU A 158 4.91 -6.59 34.85
CA LEU A 158 5.99 -7.35 35.51
C LEU A 158 7.06 -6.41 36.10
N ARG A 159 7.43 -5.34 35.39
CA ARG A 159 8.38 -4.34 35.89
C ARG A 159 7.85 -3.64 37.13
N GLU A 160 6.58 -3.24 37.15
CA GLU A 160 5.95 -2.62 38.31
C GLU A 160 5.93 -3.57 39.51
N MET A 161 5.59 -4.85 39.31
CA MET A 161 5.62 -5.86 40.38
C MET A 161 7.04 -6.07 40.92
N LEU A 162 8.04 -6.16 40.04
CA LEU A 162 9.45 -6.27 40.45
C LEU A 162 9.90 -5.07 41.27
N GLN A 163 9.52 -3.84 40.88
CA GLN A 163 9.81 -2.63 41.65
C GLN A 163 9.18 -2.71 43.04
N ARG A 164 7.91 -3.10 43.15
CA ARG A 164 7.23 -3.27 44.44
C ARG A 164 7.94 -4.30 45.33
N TYR A 165 8.36 -5.44 44.77
CA TYR A 165 9.09 -6.45 45.53
C TYR A 165 10.48 -5.97 45.96
N GLN A 166 11.19 -5.21 45.12
CA GLN A 166 12.46 -4.61 45.48
C GLN A 166 12.31 -3.60 46.63
N GLU A 167 11.26 -2.79 46.62
CA GLU A 167 10.95 -1.85 47.71
C GLU A 167 10.62 -2.58 49.01
N GLN A 168 9.80 -3.63 48.95
CA GLN A 168 9.48 -4.48 50.11
C GLN A 168 10.73 -5.13 50.69
N MET A 169 11.63 -5.64 49.85
CA MET A 169 12.89 -6.23 50.29
C MET A 169 13.75 -5.20 51.02
N ARG A 170 13.94 -3.99 50.44
CA ARG A 170 14.68 -2.91 51.11
C ARG A 170 14.06 -2.51 52.44
N ALA A 171 12.73 -2.44 52.53
CA ALA A 171 12.04 -2.13 53.79
C ALA A 171 12.29 -3.21 54.85
N LEU A 172 12.25 -4.49 54.47
CA LEU A 172 12.56 -5.60 55.37
C LEU A 172 14.03 -5.61 55.80
N GLU A 173 14.97 -5.33 54.89
CA GLU A 173 16.39 -5.20 55.20
C GLU A 173 16.65 -4.09 56.22
N LEU A 174 16.05 -2.91 56.02
CA LEU A 174 16.15 -1.79 56.97
C LEU A 174 15.54 -2.13 58.33
N ASN A 175 14.37 -2.78 58.36
CA ASN A 175 13.73 -3.23 59.60
C ASN A 175 14.59 -4.26 60.34
N ASN A 176 15.18 -5.22 59.63
CA ASN A 176 16.06 -6.22 60.21
C ASN A 176 17.33 -5.58 60.80
N PHE A 177 17.94 -4.65 60.06
CA PHE A 177 19.10 -3.90 60.54
C PHE A 177 18.78 -3.08 61.80
N SER A 178 17.65 -2.36 61.81
CA SER A 178 17.17 -1.62 62.98
C SER A 178 17.00 -2.54 64.19
N LEU A 179 16.33 -3.68 64.01
CA LEU A 179 16.14 -4.67 65.07
C LEU A 179 17.48 -5.22 65.59
N ALA A 180 18.42 -5.56 64.70
CA ALA A 180 19.75 -6.03 65.07
C ALA A 180 20.53 -4.98 65.89
N MET A 181 20.43 -3.70 65.51
CA MET A 181 21.03 -2.60 66.26
C MET A 181 20.40 -2.43 67.65
N HIS A 182 19.07 -2.51 67.75
CA HIS A 182 18.36 -2.46 69.03
C HIS A 182 18.73 -3.63 69.94
N LEU A 183 18.80 -4.85 69.41
CA LEU A 183 19.23 -6.04 70.16
C LEU A 183 20.66 -5.91 70.67
N LYS A 184 21.59 -5.41 69.84
CA LYS A 184 22.97 -5.16 70.26
C LYS A 184 23.06 -4.11 71.37
N ALA A 185 22.25 -3.05 71.30
CA ALA A 185 22.18 -2.04 72.35
C ALA A 185 21.60 -2.61 73.65
N ALA A 186 20.54 -3.42 73.59
CA ALA A 186 19.96 -4.09 74.76
C ALA A 186 20.97 -5.06 75.43
N ASN A 187 21.72 -5.84 74.64
CA ASN A 187 22.78 -6.71 75.16
C ASN A 187 24.01 -5.95 75.69
N GLY A 188 24.23 -4.71 75.25
CA GLY A 188 25.38 -3.88 75.66
C GLY A 188 25.11 -2.95 76.85
N VAL A 189 23.85 -2.67 77.17
CA VAL A 189 23.44 -1.67 78.19
C VAL A 189 22.94 -2.31 79.50
N GLY A 190 22.92 -3.64 79.63
CA GLY A 190 22.61 -4.27 80.92
C GLY A 190 23.01 -5.73 81.00
N GLU A 191 24.14 -6.00 81.65
CA GLU A 191 24.36 -7.13 82.59
C GLU A 191 25.84 -7.11 83.07
N PRO A 192 26.16 -6.47 84.22
CA PRO A 192 27.27 -6.93 85.03
C PRO A 192 26.88 -8.29 85.60
N SER A 193 27.63 -9.33 85.21
CA SER A 193 27.59 -10.70 85.74
C SER A 193 26.75 -10.90 87.00
N GLN A 194 25.46 -11.23 86.84
CA GLN A 194 24.68 -11.92 87.87
C GLN A 194 24.56 -13.39 87.47
N ARG A 195 25.71 -14.07 87.49
CA ARG A 195 25.73 -15.53 87.60
C ARG A 195 25.11 -15.84 88.97
N PRO A 196 23.97 -16.54 89.07
CA PRO A 196 23.38 -16.89 90.36
C PRO A 196 24.40 -17.71 91.16
N PRO A 197 24.60 -17.43 92.46
CA PRO A 197 25.60 -18.13 93.24
C PRO A 197 25.24 -19.62 93.33
N ASP A 198 26.23 -20.46 93.09
CA ASP A 198 26.17 -21.92 93.24
C ASP A 198 25.77 -22.23 94.69
N VAL A 199 24.62 -22.90 94.87
CA VAL A 199 24.18 -23.40 96.17
C VAL A 199 24.34 -24.91 96.14
N PHE A 200 25.33 -25.39 96.91
CA PHE A 200 25.56 -26.81 97.21
C PHE A 200 24.41 -27.42 98.02
#